data_AF-A0A949ZQM3-F1
#
_entry.id   AF-A0A949ZQM3-F1
#
_cell.length_a   1.000
_cell.length_b   1.000
_cell.length_c   1.000
_cell.angle_alpha   90.00
_cell.angle_beta   90.00
_cell.angle_gamma   90.00
#
_symmetry.space_group_name_H-M   'P 1'
#
loop_
_entity.id
_entity.type
_entity.pdbx_description
1 polymer ?
#
loop_
_entity_poly.entity_id
_entity_poly.type
_entity_poly.pdbx_seq_one_letter_code
_entity_poly.pdbx_strand_id
1 'polypeptide(L)'
;MRPSTLLARLALVSALAIPAGARTHIITFGKALPVRLFVGPSEENTVEIKVRALLLDGNIREFTTGEPHDVTDRLFVIRRAYRLNDQLPEDGRTQPLWRWQRGGWLLVDRETGRVSNVALPEFDPYYSAATWYRDYVAYCGVSESGERRFAIVAEVGVKKAVLRRDLGPAQGKGQPDSECAPPEWQRQPTRVTFRPAGAQAITFEVHGHAADPALDEDR
;
A
#
# COMPACT_ATOMS: atom_id res chain seq x y z
N MET A 1 43.64 40.76 -57.47
CA MET A 1 43.73 39.28 -57.53
C MET A 1 43.74 38.78 -56.09
N ARG A 2 42.90 37.91 -55.53
CA ARG A 2 41.65 37.22 -55.84
C ARG A 2 41.11 36.83 -54.43
N PRO A 3 39.80 36.82 -54.17
CA PRO A 3 39.25 36.52 -52.84
C PRO A 3 39.15 34.99 -52.64
N SER A 4 39.21 34.51 -51.40
CA SER A 4 38.88 33.11 -51.09
C SER A 4 38.14 33.01 -49.76
N THR A 5 36.83 33.20 -49.83
CA THR A 5 35.85 32.85 -48.81
C THR A 5 35.77 31.32 -48.66
N LEU A 6 36.19 30.80 -47.50
CA LEU A 6 35.90 29.42 -47.10
C LEU A 6 34.52 29.40 -46.43
N LEU A 7 33.49 28.93 -47.17
CA LEU A 7 32.19 28.57 -46.60
C LEU A 7 32.30 27.20 -45.93
N ALA A 8 32.33 27.17 -44.60
CA ALA A 8 32.16 25.95 -43.82
C ALA A 8 30.68 25.53 -43.87
N ARG A 9 30.38 24.44 -44.60
CA ARG A 9 29.05 23.80 -44.58
C ARG A 9 28.91 22.98 -43.31
N LEU A 10 28.12 23.48 -42.35
CA LEU A 10 27.71 22.76 -41.16
C LEU A 10 26.64 21.73 -41.56
N ALA A 11 27.02 20.45 -41.66
CA ALA A 11 26.08 19.36 -41.88
C ALA A 11 25.35 19.06 -40.56
N LEU A 12 24.08 19.46 -40.48
CA LEU A 12 23.20 19.14 -39.36
C LEU A 12 22.78 17.66 -39.48
N VAL A 13 23.48 16.77 -38.76
CA VAL A 13 23.10 15.36 -38.64
C VAL A 13 21.92 15.29 -37.67
N SER A 14 20.70 15.25 -38.20
CA SER A 14 19.50 14.93 -37.41
C SER A 14 19.57 13.47 -37.00
N ALA A 15 19.99 13.20 -35.76
CA ALA A 15 19.87 11.88 -35.16
C ALA A 15 18.38 11.55 -35.02
N LEU A 16 17.88 10.66 -35.88
CA LEU A 16 16.58 10.02 -35.71
C LEU A 16 16.65 9.18 -34.44
N ALA A 17 16.13 9.72 -33.33
CA ALA A 17 15.91 8.96 -32.12
C ALA A 17 14.84 7.91 -32.41
N ILE A 18 15.25 6.66 -32.59
CA ILE A 18 14.34 5.53 -32.63
C ILE A 18 13.75 5.43 -31.21
N PRO A 19 12.42 5.57 -31.01
CA PRO A 19 11.84 5.35 -29.69
C PRO A 19 12.19 3.91 -29.30
N ALA A 20 12.88 3.76 -28.18
CA ALA A 20 13.10 2.45 -27.58
C ALA A 20 11.72 1.81 -27.42
N GLY A 21 11.46 0.73 -28.15
CA GLY A 21 10.17 0.05 -28.11
C GLY A 21 9.81 -0.25 -26.66
N ALA A 22 8.60 0.11 -26.24
CA ALA A 22 8.12 -0.10 -24.88
C ALA A 22 8.35 -1.59 -24.54
N ARG A 23 9.31 -1.85 -23.64
CA ARG A 23 9.63 -3.20 -23.23
C ARG A 23 8.45 -3.65 -22.37
N THR A 24 7.68 -4.60 -22.84
CA THR A 24 6.58 -5.17 -22.04
C THR A 24 7.16 -5.76 -20.77
N HIS A 25 6.83 -5.17 -19.64
CA HIS A 25 7.25 -5.67 -18.35
C HIS A 25 6.41 -6.86 -17.93
N ILE A 26 7.05 -7.90 -17.41
CA ILE A 26 6.37 -9.09 -16.90
C ILE A 26 6.39 -9.05 -15.37
N ILE A 27 5.21 -8.98 -14.78
CA ILE A 27 5.02 -9.02 -13.33
C ILE A 27 4.52 -10.39 -12.91
N THR A 28 5.26 -11.04 -11.99
CA THR A 28 4.88 -12.34 -11.44
C THR A 28 5.04 -12.38 -9.94
N PHE A 29 4.37 -13.36 -9.32
CA PHE A 29 4.55 -13.66 -7.90
C PHE A 29 5.32 -14.97 -7.74
N GLY A 30 6.27 -14.97 -6.81
CA GLY A 30 6.95 -16.18 -6.39
C GLY A 30 6.02 -17.10 -5.58
N LYS A 31 6.52 -18.28 -5.23
CA LYS A 31 5.82 -19.20 -4.33
C LYS A 31 5.59 -18.52 -2.98
N ALA A 32 4.36 -18.63 -2.46
CA ALA A 32 4.04 -18.18 -1.11
C ALA A 32 4.77 -19.04 -0.06
N LEU A 33 5.41 -18.37 0.88
CA LEU A 33 6.16 -18.96 1.99
C LEU A 33 5.49 -18.55 3.30
N PRO A 34 5.09 -19.51 4.16
CA PRO A 34 4.63 -19.19 5.50
C PRO A 34 5.83 -18.71 6.33
N VAL A 35 5.68 -17.59 7.01
CA VAL A 35 6.69 -16.99 7.89
C VAL A 35 6.05 -16.50 9.18
N ARG A 36 6.85 -16.32 10.22
CA ARG A 36 6.40 -15.79 11.51
C ARG A 36 6.50 -14.26 11.51
N LEU A 37 5.40 -13.61 11.85
CA LEU A 37 5.33 -12.20 12.21
C LEU A 37 5.29 -12.10 13.72
N PHE A 38 6.24 -11.38 14.31
CA PHE A 38 6.26 -11.13 15.75
C PHE A 38 5.21 -10.09 16.13
N VAL A 39 4.51 -10.32 17.24
CA VAL A 39 3.36 -9.52 17.66
C VAL A 39 3.48 -9.05 19.10
N GLY A 40 3.04 -7.82 19.33
CA GLY A 40 3.03 -7.14 20.62
C GLY A 40 4.37 -6.46 20.95
N PRO A 41 4.37 -5.57 21.95
CA PRO A 41 5.56 -4.79 22.32
C PRO A 41 6.70 -5.66 22.88
N SER A 42 6.39 -6.83 23.47
CA SER A 42 7.41 -7.79 23.91
C SER A 42 7.92 -8.68 22.78
N GLU A 43 7.23 -8.72 21.64
CA GLU A 43 7.52 -9.60 20.50
C GLU A 43 7.69 -11.09 20.86
N GLU A 44 7.11 -11.55 21.97
CA GLU A 44 7.22 -12.95 22.40
C GLU A 44 6.25 -13.87 21.65
N ASN A 45 5.16 -13.29 21.15
CA ASN A 45 4.14 -14.00 20.42
C ASN A 45 4.40 -13.90 18.91
N THR A 46 3.93 -14.89 18.15
CA THR A 46 4.01 -14.86 16.69
C THR A 46 2.69 -15.26 16.06
N VAL A 47 2.40 -14.66 14.90
CA VAL A 47 1.33 -15.09 14.00
C VAL A 47 1.92 -15.51 12.68
N GLU A 48 1.31 -16.48 12.02
CA GLU A 48 1.74 -16.90 10.68
C GLU A 48 1.21 -15.93 9.63
N ILE A 49 2.09 -15.50 8.72
CA ILE A 49 1.71 -14.77 7.50
C ILE A 49 2.32 -15.45 6.28
N LYS A 50 1.68 -15.31 5.12
CA LYS A 50 2.23 -15.78 3.84
C LYS A 50 2.92 -14.64 3.11
N VAL A 51 4.20 -14.80 2.82
CA VAL A 51 4.99 -13.84 2.06
C VAL A 51 5.42 -14.45 0.73
N ARG A 52 5.39 -13.65 -0.33
CA ARG A 52 5.90 -14.02 -1.66
C ARG A 52 6.71 -12.89 -2.26
N ALA A 53 7.66 -13.23 -3.13
CA ALA A 53 8.39 -12.24 -3.91
C ALA A 53 7.46 -11.65 -4.99
N LEU A 54 7.49 -10.33 -5.15
CA LEU A 54 7.01 -9.63 -6.34
C LEU A 54 8.17 -9.50 -7.31
N LEU A 55 8.07 -10.16 -8.46
CA LEU A 55 9.10 -10.17 -9.48
C LEU A 55 8.72 -9.25 -10.65
N LEU A 56 9.69 -8.46 -11.11
CA LEU A 56 9.61 -7.68 -12.33
C LEU A 56 10.70 -8.18 -13.29
N ASP A 57 10.29 -8.68 -14.44
CA ASP A 57 11.18 -9.25 -15.46
C ASP A 57 12.12 -10.32 -14.88
N GLY A 58 11.58 -11.16 -13.98
CA GLY A 58 12.32 -12.23 -13.29
C GLY A 58 13.18 -11.77 -12.11
N ASN A 59 13.27 -10.48 -11.82
CA ASN A 59 14.04 -9.95 -10.70
C ASN A 59 13.13 -9.62 -9.51
N ILE A 60 13.54 -10.00 -8.30
CA ILE A 60 12.81 -9.62 -7.08
C ILE A 60 12.87 -8.11 -6.92
N ARG A 61 11.69 -7.47 -6.85
CA ARG A 61 11.56 -6.03 -6.57
C ARG A 61 11.20 -5.77 -5.12
N GLU A 62 10.22 -6.50 -4.61
CA GLU A 62 9.72 -6.37 -3.25
C GLU A 62 9.27 -7.75 -2.74
N PHE A 63 9.05 -7.84 -1.44
CA PHE A 63 8.27 -8.93 -0.86
C PHE A 63 6.86 -8.40 -0.52
N THR A 64 5.86 -9.27 -0.64
CA THR A 64 4.46 -8.90 -0.49
C THR A 64 3.70 -9.96 0.31
N THR A 65 2.59 -9.56 0.92
CA THR A 65 1.67 -10.43 1.65
C THR A 65 0.23 -10.16 1.22
N GLY A 66 -0.65 -11.14 1.43
CA GLY A 66 -2.04 -11.08 0.97
C GLY A 66 -2.19 -11.19 -0.54
N GLU A 67 -3.40 -10.88 -1.02
CA GLU A 67 -3.74 -10.92 -2.44
C GLU A 67 -3.70 -9.52 -3.06
N PRO A 68 -3.32 -9.41 -4.36
CA PRO A 68 -3.37 -8.14 -5.07
C PRO A 68 -4.83 -7.74 -5.29
N HIS A 69 -5.08 -6.43 -5.27
CA HIS A 69 -6.34 -5.85 -5.67
C HIS A 69 -6.15 -5.03 -6.94
N ASP A 70 -6.86 -5.41 -8.00
CA ASP A 70 -6.84 -4.66 -9.26
C ASP A 70 -7.65 -3.36 -9.12
N VAL A 71 -6.96 -2.23 -9.28
CA VAL A 71 -7.57 -0.90 -9.34
C VAL A 71 -8.04 -0.62 -10.77
N THR A 72 -7.20 -0.97 -11.74
CA THR A 72 -7.51 -1.00 -13.17
C THR A 72 -6.81 -2.21 -13.80
N ASP A 73 -7.04 -2.47 -15.09
CA ASP A 73 -6.29 -3.51 -15.81
C ASP A 73 -4.77 -3.26 -15.76
N ARG A 74 -4.35 -2.00 -15.68
CA ARG A 74 -2.94 -1.58 -15.62
C ARG A 74 -2.38 -1.52 -14.20
N LEU A 75 -3.19 -1.11 -13.23
CA LEU A 75 -2.74 -0.80 -11.87
C LEU A 75 -3.33 -1.77 -10.86
N PHE A 76 -2.48 -2.31 -9.99
CA PHE A 76 -2.93 -3.05 -8.82
C PHE A 76 -2.20 -2.61 -7.57
N VAL A 77 -2.82 -2.87 -6.43
CA VAL A 77 -2.23 -2.63 -5.12
C VAL A 77 -2.00 -3.94 -4.38
N ILE A 78 -0.94 -4.00 -3.59
CA ILE A 78 -0.63 -5.17 -2.76
C ILE A 78 0.10 -4.75 -1.49
N ARG A 79 -0.11 -5.48 -0.38
CA ARG A 79 0.53 -5.17 0.90
C ARG A 79 2.00 -5.58 0.87
N ARG A 80 2.88 -4.66 1.25
CA ARG A 80 4.32 -4.91 1.36
C ARG A 80 4.62 -5.83 2.53
N ALA A 81 5.60 -6.69 2.37
CA ALA A 81 6.31 -7.37 3.44
C ALA A 81 7.80 -7.10 3.27
N TYR A 82 8.56 -7.04 4.36
CA TYR A 82 10.01 -6.85 4.27
C TYR A 82 10.70 -7.51 5.45
N ARG A 83 12.01 -7.71 5.30
CA ARG A 83 12.88 -8.20 6.37
C ARG A 83 13.69 -7.06 6.94
N LEU A 84 13.71 -6.94 8.27
CA LEU A 84 14.62 -6.05 8.98
C LEU A 84 15.71 -6.85 9.67
N ASN A 85 16.89 -6.25 9.74
CA ASN A 85 17.94 -6.72 10.64
C ASN A 85 17.63 -6.18 12.04
N ASP A 86 17.31 -7.09 12.95
CA ASP A 86 16.97 -6.85 14.35
C ASP A 86 18.18 -7.03 15.28
N GLN A 87 19.39 -7.07 14.71
CA GLN A 87 20.61 -7.21 15.49
C GLN A 87 21.02 -5.87 16.10
N LEU A 88 21.31 -5.86 17.40
CA LEU A 88 21.96 -4.74 18.09
C LEU A 88 23.49 -4.86 17.99
N PRO A 89 24.22 -3.72 17.99
CA PRO A 89 25.69 -3.75 17.98
C PRO A 89 26.30 -4.57 19.13
N GLU A 90 25.66 -4.59 20.29
CA GLU A 90 26.16 -5.26 21.51
C GLU A 90 25.90 -6.78 21.52
N ASP A 91 25.07 -7.31 20.63
CA ASP A 91 24.73 -8.74 20.59
C ASP A 91 25.94 -9.65 20.29
N GLY A 92 27.04 -9.08 19.80
CA GLY A 92 28.28 -9.81 19.47
C GLY A 92 28.11 -10.86 18.36
N ARG A 93 26.95 -10.89 17.68
CA ARG A 93 26.64 -11.85 16.62
C ARG A 93 27.34 -11.45 15.32
N THR A 94 27.86 -12.43 14.60
CA THR A 94 28.46 -12.22 13.28
C THR A 94 27.45 -12.28 12.13
N GLN A 95 26.25 -12.84 12.38
CA GLN A 95 25.20 -13.00 11.37
C GLN A 95 23.98 -12.13 11.68
N PRO A 96 23.40 -11.44 10.68
CA PRO A 96 22.20 -10.61 10.87
C PRO A 96 21.00 -11.40 11.38
N LEU A 97 20.27 -10.82 12.33
CA LEU A 97 19.02 -11.38 12.82
C LEU A 97 17.86 -10.86 11.98
N TRP A 98 17.40 -11.64 11.01
CA TRP A 98 16.33 -11.21 10.11
C TRP A 98 14.94 -11.47 10.67
N ARG A 99 14.12 -10.42 10.75
CA ARG A 99 12.70 -10.51 11.12
C ARG A 99 11.80 -10.02 10.01
N TRP A 100 10.72 -10.74 9.78
CA TRP A 100 9.67 -10.33 8.84
C TRP A 100 8.74 -9.31 9.49
N GLN A 101 8.39 -8.28 8.73
CA GLN A 101 7.40 -7.27 9.11
C GLN A 101 6.41 -7.03 7.97
N ARG A 102 5.21 -6.57 8.36
CA ARG A 102 4.21 -6.03 7.41
C ARG A 102 4.51 -4.55 7.19
N GLY A 103 4.45 -4.13 5.94
CA GLY A 103 4.56 -2.72 5.57
C GLY A 103 3.23 -2.13 5.13
N GLY A 104 3.31 -0.91 4.59
CA GLY A 104 2.22 -0.25 3.90
C GLY A 104 1.84 -0.93 2.59
N TRP A 105 1.09 -0.21 1.77
CA TRP A 105 0.64 -0.70 0.47
C TRP A 105 1.55 -0.24 -0.66
N LEU A 106 1.72 -1.08 -1.66
CA LEU A 106 2.41 -0.79 -2.91
C LEU A 106 1.38 -0.59 -4.01
N LEU A 107 1.58 0.41 -4.87
CA LEU A 107 0.95 0.55 -6.17
C LEU A 107 1.93 0.05 -7.23
N VAL A 108 1.45 -0.84 -8.08
CA VAL A 108 2.24 -1.50 -9.12
C VAL A 108 1.61 -1.19 -10.48
N ASP A 109 2.43 -0.66 -11.38
CA ASP A 109 2.07 -0.38 -12.77
C ASP A 109 2.62 -1.48 -13.68
N ARG A 110 1.71 -2.26 -14.28
CA ARG A 110 2.05 -3.37 -15.19
C ARG A 110 2.73 -2.93 -16.47
N GLU A 111 2.44 -1.72 -16.94
CA GLU A 111 2.95 -1.22 -18.22
C GLU A 111 4.37 -0.69 -18.09
N THR A 112 4.65 0.03 -17.00
CA THR A 112 5.98 0.66 -16.76
C THR A 112 6.87 -0.16 -15.84
N GLY A 113 6.33 -1.20 -15.19
CA GLY A 113 7.02 -1.95 -14.14
C GLY A 113 7.27 -1.15 -12.87
N ARG A 114 6.68 0.06 -12.74
CA ARG A 114 6.90 0.92 -11.57
C ARG A 114 6.23 0.33 -10.34
N VAL A 115 7.00 0.21 -9.27
CA VAL A 115 6.53 -0.15 -7.93
C VAL A 115 6.75 1.06 -7.03
N SER A 116 5.70 1.55 -6.39
CA SER A 116 5.76 2.73 -5.50
C SER A 116 4.88 2.55 -4.27
N ASN A 117 5.25 3.19 -3.15
CA ASN A 117 4.40 3.18 -1.95
C ASN A 117 3.11 3.98 -2.18
N VAL A 118 2.01 3.49 -1.62
CA VAL A 118 0.75 4.24 -1.48
C VAL A 118 0.79 5.01 -0.16
N ALA A 119 0.68 6.34 -0.24
CA ALA A 119 0.57 7.17 0.95
C ALA A 119 -0.85 7.12 1.49
N LEU A 120 -1.07 6.33 2.54
CA LEU A 120 -2.36 6.19 3.20
C LEU A 120 -2.37 6.97 4.53
N PRO A 121 -3.26 7.96 4.71
CA PRO A 121 -3.32 8.77 5.93
C PRO A 121 -3.55 7.93 7.19
N GLU A 122 -2.73 8.09 8.23
CA GLU A 122 -2.92 7.39 9.53
C GLU A 122 -2.96 5.85 9.43
N PHE A 123 -2.48 5.29 8.31
CA PHE A 123 -2.42 3.84 8.14
C PHE A 123 -1.26 3.29 8.95
N ASP A 124 -1.58 2.38 9.87
CA ASP A 124 -0.60 1.66 10.65
C ASP A 124 -0.44 0.24 10.11
N PRO A 125 0.74 -0.16 9.60
CA PRO A 125 0.97 -1.51 9.06
C PRO A 125 0.74 -2.65 10.06
N TYR A 126 0.75 -2.37 11.35
CA TYR A 126 0.55 -3.33 12.42
C TYR A 126 -0.93 -3.38 12.86
N TYR A 127 -1.58 -2.23 13.06
CA TYR A 127 -2.93 -2.14 13.62
C TYR A 127 -4.05 -2.01 12.59
N SER A 128 -3.77 -1.53 11.38
CA SER A 128 -4.79 -1.25 10.36
C SER A 128 -5.04 -2.45 9.44
N ALA A 129 -6.28 -2.93 9.44
CA ALA A 129 -6.82 -3.84 8.43
C ALA A 129 -7.46 -3.02 7.29
N ALA A 130 -6.90 -3.12 6.08
CA ALA A 130 -7.41 -2.43 4.90
C ALA A 130 -8.18 -3.37 3.97
N THR A 131 -9.31 -2.87 3.47
CA THR A 131 -10.11 -3.51 2.42
C THR A 131 -10.30 -2.55 1.26
N TRP A 132 -10.28 -3.11 0.04
CA TRP A 132 -10.26 -2.34 -1.20
C TRP A 132 -11.55 -2.50 -1.98
N TYR A 133 -11.96 -1.43 -2.65
CA TYR A 133 -13.03 -1.45 -3.64
C TYR A 133 -12.75 -0.39 -4.71
N ARG A 134 -12.59 -0.84 -5.96
CA ARG A 134 -12.12 0.02 -7.07
C ARG A 134 -10.79 0.69 -6.71
N ASP A 135 -10.74 2.00 -6.70
CA ASP A 135 -9.65 2.89 -6.32
C ASP A 135 -9.75 3.41 -4.88
N TYR A 136 -10.78 3.00 -4.13
CA TYR A 136 -10.91 3.30 -2.70
C TYR A 136 -10.31 2.22 -1.82
N VAL A 137 -9.79 2.64 -0.68
CA VAL A 137 -9.40 1.79 0.43
C VAL A 137 -10.03 2.30 1.72
N ALA A 138 -10.50 1.37 2.54
CA ALA A 138 -11.04 1.67 3.85
C ALA A 138 -10.29 0.89 4.92
N TYR A 139 -10.02 1.55 6.05
CA TYR A 139 -9.37 0.96 7.21
C TYR A 139 -9.62 1.80 8.45
N CYS A 140 -9.33 1.23 9.62
CA CYS A 140 -9.18 2.02 10.83
C CYS A 140 -7.73 2.45 10.99
N GLY A 141 -7.50 3.77 10.93
CA GLY A 141 -6.21 4.40 11.18
C GLY A 141 -6.00 4.72 12.65
N VAL A 142 -4.75 4.96 13.02
CA VAL A 142 -4.34 5.35 14.39
C VAL A 142 -3.62 6.70 14.31
N SER A 143 -3.88 7.59 15.28
CA SER A 143 -3.16 8.87 15.36
C SER A 143 -1.66 8.64 15.54
N GLU A 144 -0.86 9.63 15.16
CA GLU A 144 0.60 9.60 15.40
C GLU A 144 0.94 9.43 16.90
N SER A 145 0.08 9.93 17.79
CA SER A 145 0.22 9.72 19.24
C SER A 145 -0.12 8.31 19.72
N GLY A 146 -0.77 7.49 18.88
CA GLY A 146 -1.28 6.18 19.28
C GLY A 146 -2.54 6.21 20.14
N GLU A 147 -3.09 7.39 20.45
CA GLU A 147 -4.18 7.56 21.43
C GLU A 147 -5.58 7.50 20.82
N ARG A 148 -5.72 7.83 19.53
CA ARG A 148 -7.00 7.95 18.83
C ARG A 148 -7.04 7.03 17.64
N ARG A 149 -8.22 6.51 17.32
CA ARG A 149 -8.46 5.73 16.10
C ARG A 149 -9.54 6.38 15.24
N PHE A 150 -9.42 6.21 13.93
CA PHE A 150 -10.27 6.87 12.94
C PHE A 150 -10.77 5.88 11.89
N ALA A 151 -12.02 6.00 11.44
CA ALA A 151 -12.49 5.39 10.20
C ALA A 151 -11.97 6.26 9.05
N ILE A 152 -11.14 5.64 8.20
CA ILE A 152 -10.52 6.29 7.06
C ILE A 152 -11.05 5.66 5.78
N VAL A 153 -11.45 6.51 4.83
CA VAL A 153 -11.57 6.15 3.40
C VAL A 153 -10.58 7.01 2.64
N ALA A 154 -9.74 6.39 1.84
CA ALA A 154 -8.78 7.08 0.98
C ALA A 154 -8.93 6.60 -0.46
N GLU A 155 -8.57 7.46 -1.41
CA GLU A 155 -8.57 7.19 -2.84
C GLU A 155 -7.12 7.15 -3.33
N VAL A 156 -6.78 6.17 -4.18
CA VAL A 156 -5.42 6.02 -4.71
C VAL A 156 -5.02 7.29 -5.47
N GLY A 157 -3.85 7.83 -5.15
CA GLY A 157 -3.32 9.04 -5.79
C GLY A 157 -3.81 10.35 -5.17
N VAL A 158 -4.78 10.30 -4.25
CA VAL A 158 -5.26 11.47 -3.51
C VAL A 158 -4.57 11.55 -2.15
N LYS A 159 -3.95 12.69 -1.84
CA LYS A 159 -3.19 12.86 -0.59
C LYS A 159 -4.06 12.94 0.67
N LYS A 160 -5.28 13.46 0.53
CA LYS A 160 -6.22 13.63 1.65
C LYS A 160 -7.19 12.45 1.68
N ALA A 161 -7.59 12.05 2.88
CA ALA A 161 -8.65 11.08 3.03
C ALA A 161 -9.98 11.66 2.52
N VAL A 162 -10.77 10.82 1.84
CA VAL A 162 -12.16 11.09 1.46
C VAL A 162 -13.05 11.12 2.70
N LEU A 163 -12.80 10.20 3.64
CA LEU A 163 -13.42 10.17 4.96
C LEU A 163 -12.35 10.13 6.03
N ARG A 164 -12.52 10.94 7.07
CA ARG A 164 -11.79 10.81 8.33
C ARG A 164 -12.74 11.03 9.50
N ARG A 165 -13.25 9.96 10.09
CA ARG A 165 -14.17 10.01 11.23
C ARG A 165 -13.51 9.48 12.49
N ASP A 166 -13.52 10.27 13.56
CA ASP A 166 -13.05 9.83 14.87
C ASP A 166 -13.96 8.73 15.44
N LEU A 167 -13.36 7.62 15.88
CA LEU A 167 -14.04 6.45 16.45
C LEU A 167 -13.72 6.24 17.94
N GLY A 168 -13.07 7.23 18.58
CA GLY A 168 -12.70 7.21 19.99
C GLY A 168 -11.24 6.82 20.25
N PRO A 169 -10.93 6.43 21.49
CA PRO A 169 -9.59 6.01 21.89
C PRO A 169 -9.14 4.76 21.13
N ALA A 170 -7.87 4.71 20.72
CA ALA A 170 -7.25 3.49 20.19
C ALA A 170 -7.20 2.42 21.29
N GLN A 171 -7.33 1.14 20.91
CA GLN A 171 -7.26 0.06 21.90
C GLN A 171 -5.82 -0.36 22.17
N GLY A 172 -4.93 -0.21 21.19
CA GLY A 172 -3.51 -0.56 21.30
C GLY A 172 -3.29 -2.02 21.68
N LYS A 173 -4.30 -2.88 21.52
CA LYS A 173 -4.22 -4.29 21.91
C LYS A 173 -3.16 -4.92 21.03
N GLY A 174 -2.12 -5.47 21.62
CA GLY A 174 -0.91 -5.95 20.94
C GLY A 174 -1.11 -7.05 19.89
N GLN A 175 -2.34 -7.39 19.49
CA GLN A 175 -2.61 -8.22 18.33
C GLN A 175 -2.68 -7.35 17.06
N PRO A 176 -2.19 -7.86 15.92
CA PRO A 176 -2.32 -7.17 14.64
C PRO A 176 -3.80 -6.98 14.27
N ASP A 177 -4.08 -5.94 13.49
CA ASP A 177 -5.42 -5.70 12.91
C ASP A 177 -6.53 -5.54 13.97
N SER A 178 -6.19 -5.06 15.18
CA SER A 178 -7.07 -5.10 16.36
C SER A 178 -7.95 -3.86 16.57
N GLU A 179 -7.71 -2.76 15.87
CA GLU A 179 -8.47 -1.52 16.07
C GLU A 179 -9.90 -1.62 15.53
N CYS A 180 -10.08 -2.31 14.40
CA CYS A 180 -11.37 -2.63 13.80
C CYS A 180 -11.31 -3.94 13.04
N ALA A 181 -12.47 -4.60 12.92
CA ALA A 181 -12.64 -5.61 11.89
C ALA A 181 -12.42 -5.00 10.50
N PRO A 182 -11.99 -5.78 9.49
CA PRO A 182 -11.85 -5.31 8.12
C PRO A 182 -13.14 -4.63 7.63
N PRO A 183 -13.09 -3.39 7.10
CA PRO A 183 -14.29 -2.70 6.64
C PRO A 183 -14.99 -3.42 5.49
N GLU A 184 -16.32 -3.31 5.43
CA GLU A 184 -17.14 -4.01 4.44
C GLU A 184 -17.67 -3.06 3.38
N TRP A 185 -17.43 -3.39 2.11
CA TRP A 185 -17.87 -2.60 0.97
C TRP A 185 -19.19 -3.11 0.38
N GLN A 186 -20.07 -2.19 0.02
CA GLN A 186 -21.30 -2.44 -0.73
C GLN A 186 -21.29 -1.63 -2.03
N ARG A 187 -21.78 -2.23 -3.12
CA ARG A 187 -21.59 -1.69 -4.48
C ARG A 187 -22.55 -0.56 -4.85
N GLN A 188 -23.83 -0.69 -4.49
CA GLN A 188 -24.90 0.19 -4.95
C GLN A 188 -25.90 0.52 -3.82
N PRO A 189 -25.95 1.78 -3.36
CA PRO A 189 -24.93 2.82 -3.59
C PRO A 189 -23.56 2.39 -3.03
N THR A 190 -22.47 3.06 -3.43
CA THR A 190 -21.15 2.71 -2.88
C THR A 190 -21.12 3.06 -1.40
N ARG A 191 -21.13 2.05 -0.53
CA ARG A 191 -21.11 2.20 0.92
C ARG A 191 -19.96 1.43 1.53
N VAL A 192 -19.49 1.91 2.67
CA VAL A 192 -18.53 1.20 3.50
C VAL A 192 -18.98 1.20 4.95
N THR A 193 -18.93 0.02 5.55
CA THR A 193 -19.29 -0.20 6.96
C THR A 193 -18.04 -0.51 7.77
N PHE A 194 -17.83 0.26 8.83
CA PHE A 194 -16.79 0.04 9.83
C PHE A 194 -17.39 -0.61 11.06
N ARG A 195 -16.70 -1.60 11.64
CA ARG A 195 -17.07 -2.22 12.93
C ARG A 195 -15.93 -2.06 13.93
N PRO A 196 -15.86 -0.92 14.64
CA PRO A 196 -14.83 -0.68 15.65
C PRO A 196 -15.05 -1.61 16.84
N ALA A 197 -13.97 -2.14 17.42
CA ALA A 197 -14.09 -3.00 18.58
C ALA A 197 -14.76 -2.24 19.74
N GLY A 198 -15.79 -2.85 20.35
CA GLY A 198 -16.54 -2.25 21.46
C GLY A 198 -17.47 -1.09 21.09
N ALA A 199 -17.73 -0.86 19.79
CA ALA A 199 -18.68 0.14 19.32
C ALA A 199 -19.67 -0.45 18.31
N GLN A 200 -20.75 0.29 18.03
CA GLN A 200 -21.70 -0.09 16.98
C GLN A 200 -21.08 0.08 15.59
N ALA A 201 -21.60 -0.67 14.62
CA ALA A 201 -21.22 -0.51 13.23
C ALA A 201 -21.65 0.87 12.73
N ILE A 202 -20.82 1.49 11.88
CA ILE A 202 -21.09 2.80 11.29
C ILE A 202 -20.89 2.68 9.80
N THR A 203 -21.86 3.16 9.02
CA THR A 203 -21.85 3.08 7.55
C THR A 203 -21.76 4.47 6.95
N PHE A 204 -20.95 4.60 5.90
CA PHE A 204 -20.81 5.81 5.11
C PHE A 204 -21.12 5.50 3.65
N GLU A 205 -21.81 6.41 2.99
CA GLU A 205 -21.96 6.41 1.54
C GLU A 205 -20.84 7.25 0.92
N VAL A 206 -20.15 6.71 -0.09
CA VAL A 206 -18.97 7.32 -0.71
C VAL A 206 -19.33 7.77 -2.12
N HIS A 207 -19.16 9.06 -2.39
CA HIS A 207 -19.51 9.72 -3.64
C HIS A 207 -18.36 10.61 -4.13
N GLY A 208 -17.62 10.12 -5.14
CA GLY A 208 -16.43 10.81 -5.64
C GLY A 208 -15.45 11.09 -4.49
N HIS A 209 -15.11 12.36 -4.28
CA HIS A 209 -14.15 12.77 -3.25
C HIS A 209 -14.79 13.11 -1.89
N ALA A 210 -16.05 12.74 -1.66
CA ALA A 210 -16.75 12.95 -0.39
C ALA A 210 -17.34 11.65 0.15
N ALA A 211 -17.56 11.60 1.46
CA ALA A 211 -18.27 10.51 2.12
C ALA A 211 -19.16 11.07 3.23
N ASP A 212 -20.42 10.65 3.22
CA ASP A 212 -21.44 11.11 4.14
C ASP A 212 -21.96 9.93 4.98
N PRO A 213 -22.42 10.15 6.22
CA PRO A 213 -23.10 9.10 6.98
C PRO A 213 -24.25 8.54 6.15
N ALA A 214 -24.33 7.22 6.03
CA ALA A 214 -25.46 6.60 5.35
C ALA A 214 -26.72 6.90 6.19
N LEU A 215 -27.76 7.43 5.54
CA LEU A 215 -29.07 7.52 6.17
C LEU A 215 -29.56 6.09 6.39
N ASP A 216 -29.91 5.77 7.64
CA ASP A 216 -30.66 4.55 7.93
C ASP A 216 -31.99 4.69 7.19
N GLU A 217 -32.20 3.87 6.16
CA GLU A 217 -33.54 3.68 5.62
C GLU A 217 -34.32 2.93 6.69
N ASP A 218 -34.99 3.69 7.57
CA ASP A 218 -35.98 3.18 8.51
C ASP A 218 -36.90 2.21 7.75
N ARG A 219 -36.81 0.93 8.10
CA ARG A 219 -37.66 -0.12 7.57
C ARG A 219 -38.92 -0.26 8.42
#